data_AF-A0A836RIA3-F1
#
_entry.id   AF-A0A836RIA3-F1
#
_cell.length_a   1.000
_cell.length_b   1.000
_cell.length_c   1.000
_cell.angle_alpha   90.00
_cell.angle_beta   90.00
_cell.angle_gamma   90.00
#
_symmetry.space_group_name_H-M   'P 1'
#
loop_
_entity.id
_entity.type
_entity.pdbx_description
1 polymer ?
#
loop_
_entity_poly.entity_id
_entity_poly.type
_entity_poly.pdbx_seq_one_letter_code
_entity_poly.pdbx_strand_id
1 'polypeptide(L)'
;GGQFIQVLGGPNSLAVFEEAPISKRVLMEADVVVRRVVGKSWKIAAVAVYLDARNFWHFALVEAPDGGGRKHFVELCEMRNGQWLSQRNLKVVLDQRPAREWKTGQRYGLHISLDPQGVEGWLTDAQGRVLYKKRYAFTGPAVKVGKPALRCGGFRAQYSNVRAVYSEPATLASSEFPPYTCPSFVADVLGKRTGFFHVERRGTVWWAIDPLGRGFVPLGVDHVKFRGHWCEKLGYAPYGRKNERKYPDREAWNRETIQRLRSWGFNLLGGGCSRELFHRGLAHTRFVGIGGRMSNMGDEFDITPGEGRPCTAFPNVFHPDFESFCLYRARQVCGPYVGDPWLFGYFLDNELAWWGRGDLDTGLFDAVMKKSATHPAKQALRRFLAERYGGDIRKFNRAWGAALESFDDVSKRDAISGSNASTVAADKKSFLALIADRYFRLTTRAIRTVDPSHMILGCRFAGGHASDVVWQAAGRYCDIITLNYYGSVDLNRELALGGTRARKSEPLPDVFE
;
A
#
# COMPACT_ATOMS: atom_id res chain seq x y z
N GLY A 1 -16.50 -25.29 9.21
CA GLY A 1 -16.26 -24.83 10.59
C GLY A 1 -14.82 -24.42 10.71
N GLY A 2 -14.54 -23.12 10.80
CA GLY A 2 -13.21 -22.58 11.03
C GLY A 2 -13.36 -21.33 11.88
N GLN A 3 -12.80 -21.34 13.09
CA GLN A 3 -12.69 -20.17 13.95
C GLN A 3 -11.30 -19.58 13.79
N PHE A 4 -11.17 -18.50 13.01
CA PHE A 4 -10.44 -17.27 13.32
C PHE A 4 -10.30 -16.45 12.04
N ILE A 5 -10.79 -15.20 12.02
CA ILE A 5 -10.35 -14.20 11.04
C ILE A 5 -10.08 -12.91 11.82
N GLN A 6 -8.79 -12.66 12.10
CA GLN A 6 -8.31 -11.36 12.58
C GLN A 6 -8.16 -10.45 11.36
N VAL A 7 -9.11 -9.51 11.19
CA VAL A 7 -9.00 -8.51 10.13
C VAL A 7 -8.18 -7.33 10.65
N LEU A 8 -7.04 -7.10 10.01
CA LEU A 8 -5.98 -6.19 10.41
C LEU A 8 -6.30 -4.71 10.23
N GLY A 9 -6.25 -3.94 11.32
CA GLY A 9 -5.67 -2.59 11.52
C GLY A 9 -5.77 -1.42 10.52
N GLY A 10 -6.39 -1.55 9.35
CA GLY A 10 -6.55 -0.46 8.38
C GLY A 10 -8.01 0.01 8.27
N PRO A 11 -8.31 1.27 7.91
CA PRO A 11 -9.69 1.76 7.73
C PRO A 11 -10.49 1.05 6.61
N ASN A 12 -9.84 0.19 5.80
CA ASN A 12 -10.41 -0.46 4.62
C ASN A 12 -10.08 -1.96 4.49
N SER A 13 -9.76 -2.65 5.59
CA SER A 13 -9.31 -4.04 5.51
C SER A 13 -10.47 -4.99 5.19
N LEU A 14 -10.29 -5.76 4.11
CA LEU A 14 -11.27 -6.67 3.53
C LEU A 14 -10.65 -8.06 3.45
N ALA A 15 -11.38 -9.07 3.90
CA ALA A 15 -11.08 -10.47 3.69
C ALA A 15 -12.07 -11.01 2.66
N VAL A 16 -11.61 -11.16 1.41
CA VAL A 16 -12.43 -11.62 0.29
C VAL A 16 -12.41 -13.14 0.24
N PHE A 17 -13.57 -13.76 -0.02
CA PHE A 17 -13.64 -15.20 -0.24
C PHE A 17 -13.06 -15.52 -1.64
N GLU A 18 -11.76 -15.80 -1.69
CA GLU A 18 -11.00 -15.83 -2.95
C GLU A 18 -11.51 -16.88 -3.95
N GLU A 19 -11.92 -18.04 -3.45
CA GLU A 19 -12.47 -19.15 -4.25
C GLU A 19 -13.80 -18.81 -4.93
N ALA A 20 -14.53 -17.79 -4.45
CA ALA A 20 -15.75 -17.37 -5.12
C ALA A 20 -15.43 -16.67 -6.45
N PRO A 21 -16.11 -17.01 -7.55
CA PRO A 21 -16.10 -16.18 -8.75
C PRO A 21 -16.84 -14.87 -8.46
N ILE A 22 -16.54 -13.83 -9.25
CA ILE A 22 -17.38 -12.63 -9.28
C ILE A 22 -18.77 -13.09 -9.75
N SER A 23 -19.82 -12.75 -9.01
CA SER A 23 -21.14 -13.33 -9.17
C SER A 23 -22.24 -12.28 -9.16
N LYS A 24 -23.34 -12.51 -9.91
CA LYS A 24 -24.54 -11.65 -9.93
C LYS A 24 -25.48 -11.91 -8.76
N ARG A 25 -25.34 -13.07 -8.12
CA ARG A 25 -26.04 -13.41 -6.88
C ARG A 25 -25.03 -13.75 -5.81
N VAL A 26 -25.09 -13.03 -4.70
CA VAL A 26 -24.19 -13.22 -3.56
C VAL A 26 -25.00 -13.09 -2.28
N LEU A 27 -24.83 -14.04 -1.37
CA LEU A 27 -25.21 -13.96 0.03
C LEU A 27 -23.93 -14.10 0.85
N MET A 28 -23.71 -13.17 1.76
CA MET A 28 -22.65 -13.26 2.76
C MET A 28 -23.25 -13.05 4.13
N GLU A 29 -23.03 -14.01 5.03
CA GLU A 29 -23.48 -13.94 6.41
C GLU A 29 -22.38 -14.36 7.39
N ALA A 30 -22.36 -13.70 8.54
CA ALA A 30 -21.46 -14.01 9.63
C ALA A 30 -22.00 -13.49 10.96
N ASP A 31 -21.72 -14.23 12.02
CA ASP A 31 -21.82 -13.70 13.38
C ASP A 31 -20.62 -12.80 13.65
N VAL A 32 -20.86 -11.63 14.26
CA VAL A 32 -19.83 -10.67 14.64
C VAL A 32 -19.93 -10.31 16.12
N VAL A 33 -18.77 -10.24 16.77
CA VAL A 33 -18.60 -9.65 18.10
C VAL A 33 -17.50 -8.59 18.04
N VAL A 34 -17.86 -7.33 18.22
CA VAL A 34 -16.87 -6.24 18.34
C VAL A 34 -16.26 -6.29 19.75
N ARG A 35 -14.97 -6.66 19.84
CA ARG A 35 -14.27 -6.86 21.11
C ARG A 35 -13.73 -5.56 21.70
N ARG A 36 -13.14 -4.70 20.86
CA ARG A 36 -12.63 -3.39 21.27
C ARG A 36 -12.52 -2.42 20.10
N VAL A 37 -12.50 -1.14 20.43
CA VAL A 37 -12.19 -0.04 19.52
C VAL A 37 -10.68 0.18 19.50
N VAL A 38 -10.11 0.38 18.32
CA VAL A 38 -8.66 0.58 18.13
C VAL A 38 -8.31 1.82 17.30
N GLY A 39 -9.23 2.34 16.50
CA GLY A 39 -9.02 3.55 15.69
C GLY A 39 -9.71 4.79 16.26
N LYS A 40 -9.35 5.98 15.76
CA LYS A 40 -10.01 7.26 16.11
C LYS A 40 -10.97 7.78 15.03
N SER A 41 -10.84 7.28 13.80
CA SER A 41 -11.69 7.64 12.65
C SER A 41 -12.97 6.78 12.61
N TRP A 42 -13.59 6.67 11.43
CA TRP A 42 -14.70 5.73 11.19
C TRP A 42 -14.28 4.30 11.53
N LYS A 43 -15.07 3.62 12.37
CA LYS A 43 -14.84 2.22 12.75
C LYS A 43 -16.00 1.36 12.25
N ILE A 44 -15.68 0.25 11.62
CA ILE A 44 -16.60 -0.55 10.82
C ILE A 44 -16.33 -2.03 11.06
N ALA A 45 -17.37 -2.81 11.30
CA ALA A 45 -17.36 -4.27 11.22
C ALA A 45 -18.54 -4.71 10.33
N ALA A 46 -18.26 -5.36 9.21
CA ALA A 46 -19.24 -5.60 8.16
C ALA A 46 -19.09 -6.95 7.45
N VAL A 47 -20.18 -7.39 6.84
CA VAL A 47 -20.19 -8.31 5.69
C VAL A 47 -20.31 -7.48 4.41
N ALA A 48 -19.77 -7.98 3.30
CA ALA A 48 -19.63 -7.22 2.07
C ALA A 48 -19.84 -8.08 0.82
N VAL A 49 -20.24 -7.39 -0.26
CA VAL A 49 -20.15 -7.88 -1.64
C VAL A 49 -19.10 -7.03 -2.34
N TYR A 50 -17.92 -7.61 -2.54
CA TYR A 50 -16.71 -6.93 -2.96
C TYR A 50 -16.39 -7.19 -4.43
N LEU A 51 -16.34 -6.14 -5.25
CA LEU A 51 -15.85 -6.25 -6.62
C LEU A 51 -14.37 -5.87 -6.68
N ASP A 52 -14.05 -4.67 -6.21
CA ASP A 52 -12.69 -4.15 -6.06
C ASP A 52 -12.66 -3.05 -4.98
N ALA A 53 -11.50 -2.49 -4.68
CA ALA A 53 -11.35 -1.50 -3.62
C ALA A 53 -12.08 -0.16 -3.84
N ARG A 54 -12.59 0.09 -5.05
CA ARG A 54 -13.39 1.25 -5.45
C ARG A 54 -14.84 0.90 -5.73
N ASN A 55 -15.20 -0.38 -5.72
CA ASN A 55 -16.52 -0.89 -6.07
C ASN A 55 -16.90 -2.03 -5.11
N PHE A 56 -17.71 -1.72 -4.11
CA PHE A 56 -18.27 -2.74 -3.21
C PHE A 56 -19.49 -2.24 -2.46
N TRP A 57 -20.27 -3.19 -1.97
CA TRP A 57 -21.30 -2.97 -0.97
C TRP A 57 -20.85 -3.52 0.38
N HIS A 58 -21.28 -2.89 1.46
CA HIS A 58 -21.14 -3.46 2.79
C HIS A 58 -22.37 -3.19 3.64
N PHE A 59 -22.66 -4.15 4.51
CA PHE A 59 -23.66 -4.06 5.57
C PHE A 59 -22.95 -4.14 6.91
N ALA A 60 -23.03 -3.06 7.69
CA ALA A 60 -22.04 -2.77 8.72
C ALA A 60 -22.64 -2.33 10.06
N LEU A 61 -21.98 -2.77 11.14
CA LEU A 61 -21.96 -2.07 12.42
C LEU A 61 -20.92 -0.95 12.34
N VAL A 62 -21.33 0.28 12.68
CA VAL A 62 -20.49 1.48 12.57
C VAL A 62 -20.44 2.22 13.90
N GLU A 63 -19.24 2.66 14.28
CA GLU A 63 -19.03 3.72 15.28
C GLU A 63 -18.46 4.95 14.57
N ALA A 64 -19.08 6.11 14.81
CA ALA A 64 -18.62 7.38 14.26
C ALA A 64 -17.20 7.75 14.74
N PRO A 65 -16.49 8.66 14.03
CA PRO A 65 -15.21 9.19 14.49
C PRO A 65 -15.33 9.81 15.88
N ASP A 66 -14.20 9.92 16.59
CA ASP A 66 -14.18 10.46 17.96
C ASP A 66 -14.75 11.89 18.02
N GLY A 67 -14.36 12.74 17.07
CA GLY A 67 -14.92 14.09 16.91
C GLY A 67 -16.39 14.14 16.47
N GLY A 68 -16.97 13.00 16.06
CA GLY A 68 -18.39 12.85 15.72
C GLY A 68 -19.23 12.27 16.85
N GLY A 69 -18.70 12.19 18.09
CA GLY A 69 -19.42 11.74 19.27
C GLY A 69 -19.58 10.23 19.39
N ARG A 70 -18.84 9.42 18.61
CA ARG A 70 -18.76 7.96 18.73
C ARG A 70 -20.12 7.23 18.71
N LYS A 71 -21.10 7.79 17.99
CA LYS A 71 -22.44 7.20 17.87
C LYS A 71 -22.40 5.83 17.17
N HIS A 72 -23.22 4.89 17.65
CA HIS A 72 -23.33 3.56 17.08
C HIS A 72 -24.54 3.46 16.16
N PHE A 73 -24.33 3.04 14.92
CA PHE A 73 -25.42 2.81 13.98
C PHE A 73 -25.11 1.67 13.01
N VAL A 74 -26.13 1.30 12.23
CA VAL A 74 -26.06 0.25 11.21
C VAL A 74 -26.23 0.90 9.84
N GLU A 75 -25.46 0.47 8.84
CA GLU A 75 -25.60 0.99 7.48
C GLU A 75 -25.53 -0.10 6.41
N LEU A 76 -26.25 0.14 5.31
CA LEU A 76 -26.07 -0.52 4.02
C LEU A 76 -25.60 0.56 3.03
N CYS A 77 -24.33 0.52 2.66
CA CYS A 77 -23.68 1.59 1.89
C CYS A 77 -22.92 1.05 0.68
N GLU A 78 -22.86 1.88 -0.37
CA GLU A 78 -22.16 1.60 -1.61
C GLU A 78 -20.92 2.48 -1.74
N MET A 79 -19.81 1.83 -2.07
CA MET A 79 -18.63 2.41 -2.67
C MET A 79 -18.70 2.16 -4.17
N ARG A 80 -18.83 3.22 -4.98
CA ARG A 80 -18.84 3.11 -6.46
C ARG A 80 -17.83 4.07 -7.04
N ASN A 81 -16.94 3.57 -7.90
CA ASN A 81 -15.87 4.35 -8.51
C ASN A 81 -15.01 5.14 -7.51
N GLY A 82 -14.83 4.63 -6.28
CA GLY A 82 -14.07 5.31 -5.23
C GLY A 82 -14.85 6.39 -4.48
N GLN A 83 -16.16 6.53 -4.73
CA GLN A 83 -17.03 7.48 -4.02
C GLN A 83 -17.95 6.73 -3.04
N TRP A 84 -17.89 7.15 -1.77
CA TRP A 84 -18.80 6.69 -0.71
C TRP A 84 -20.20 7.30 -0.86
N LEU A 85 -21.19 6.61 -0.31
CA LEU A 85 -22.61 7.02 -0.32
C LEU A 85 -23.19 7.11 -1.74
N SER A 86 -22.67 6.30 -2.66
CA SER A 86 -23.05 6.31 -4.07
C SER A 86 -24.48 5.80 -4.31
N GLN A 87 -25.07 5.09 -3.35
CA GLN A 87 -26.41 4.52 -3.42
C GLN A 87 -27.54 5.55 -3.35
N ARG A 88 -27.25 6.84 -3.17
CA ARG A 88 -28.27 7.90 -3.07
C ARG A 88 -29.11 8.06 -4.34
N ASN A 89 -28.65 7.53 -5.47
CA ASN A 89 -29.40 7.49 -6.73
C ASN A 89 -30.36 6.28 -6.83
N LEU A 90 -30.42 5.41 -5.84
CA LEU A 90 -31.22 4.19 -5.84
C LEU A 90 -32.48 4.34 -5.00
N LYS A 91 -33.55 3.66 -5.39
CA LYS A 91 -34.80 3.62 -4.63
C LYS A 91 -34.67 2.70 -3.42
N VAL A 92 -34.96 3.24 -2.23
CA VAL A 92 -35.16 2.43 -1.02
C VAL A 92 -36.51 1.73 -1.13
N VAL A 93 -36.52 0.40 -1.07
CA VAL A 93 -37.75 -0.40 -1.12
C VAL A 93 -38.15 -0.96 0.25
N LEU A 94 -37.21 -1.00 1.20
CA LEU A 94 -37.42 -1.38 2.59
C LEU A 94 -36.41 -0.66 3.49
N ASP A 95 -36.85 -0.12 4.63
CA ASP A 95 -35.99 0.45 5.68
C ASP A 95 -36.63 0.22 7.07
N GLN A 96 -36.44 -0.97 7.62
CA GLN A 96 -36.80 -1.32 8.99
C GLN A 96 -35.61 -0.98 9.90
N ARG A 97 -35.72 0.12 10.64
CA ARG A 97 -34.66 0.62 11.52
C ARG A 97 -34.64 -0.09 12.87
N PRO A 98 -33.47 -0.14 13.55
CA PRO A 98 -33.38 -0.82 14.82
C PRO A 98 -33.96 0.06 15.92
N ALA A 99 -34.69 -0.55 16.85
CA ALA A 99 -35.25 0.17 18.00
C ALA A 99 -34.18 0.68 18.97
N ARG A 100 -32.95 0.13 18.93
CA ARG A 100 -31.83 0.48 19.81
C ARG A 100 -30.50 0.40 19.04
N GLU A 101 -29.52 1.18 19.48
CA GLU A 101 -28.15 1.10 18.97
C GLU A 101 -27.51 -0.25 19.33
N TRP A 102 -26.56 -0.68 18.49
CA TRP A 102 -25.78 -1.89 18.73
C TRP A 102 -24.72 -1.66 19.82
N LYS A 103 -24.26 -2.72 20.49
CA LYS A 103 -23.35 -2.66 21.64
C LYS A 103 -22.08 -3.48 21.42
N THR A 104 -20.94 -2.97 21.88
CA THR A 104 -19.69 -3.74 21.92
C THR A 104 -19.83 -4.94 22.86
N GLY A 105 -19.13 -6.04 22.54
CA GLY A 105 -19.18 -7.30 23.30
C GLY A 105 -20.42 -8.17 23.04
N GLN A 106 -21.47 -7.63 22.41
CA GLN A 106 -22.66 -8.39 22.04
C GLN A 106 -22.46 -9.10 20.68
N ARG A 107 -23.07 -10.30 20.54
CA ARG A 107 -23.15 -11.03 19.27
C ARG A 107 -24.29 -10.49 18.41
N TYR A 108 -23.98 -10.24 17.14
CA TYR A 108 -24.96 -9.95 16.10
C TYR A 108 -24.73 -10.83 14.88
N GLY A 109 -25.81 -11.22 14.19
CA GLY A 109 -25.70 -11.81 12.85
C GLY A 109 -25.80 -10.71 11.79
N LEU A 110 -24.76 -10.58 10.98
CA LEU A 110 -24.74 -9.67 9.83
C LEU A 110 -24.98 -10.46 8.55
N HIS A 111 -25.88 -9.94 7.71
CA HIS A 111 -26.19 -10.55 6.43
C HIS A 111 -26.27 -9.49 5.33
N ILE A 112 -25.73 -9.81 4.15
CA ILE A 112 -25.90 -9.01 2.94
C ILE A 112 -26.22 -9.95 1.78
N SER A 113 -27.26 -9.62 1.01
CA SER A 113 -27.60 -10.28 -0.24
C SER A 113 -27.60 -9.28 -1.39
N LEU A 114 -27.06 -9.71 -2.51
CA LEU A 114 -27.08 -8.99 -3.78
C LEU A 114 -27.68 -9.91 -4.84
N ASP A 115 -28.60 -9.38 -5.62
CA ASP A 115 -29.27 -10.04 -6.73
C ASP A 115 -29.42 -9.05 -7.91
N PRO A 116 -29.82 -9.50 -9.12
CA PRO A 116 -29.94 -8.60 -10.27
C PRO A 116 -30.88 -7.40 -10.10
N GLN A 117 -31.83 -7.46 -9.15
CA GLN A 117 -32.82 -6.40 -8.89
C GLN A 117 -32.37 -5.43 -7.79
N GLY A 118 -31.45 -5.82 -6.91
CA GLY A 118 -31.06 -4.96 -5.79
C GLY A 118 -30.09 -5.58 -4.80
N VAL A 119 -29.90 -4.85 -3.70
CA VAL A 119 -29.07 -5.26 -2.56
C VAL A 119 -29.85 -5.08 -1.27
N GLU A 120 -29.78 -6.07 -0.39
CA GLU A 120 -30.44 -6.10 0.90
C GLU A 120 -29.41 -6.43 2.00
N GLY A 121 -29.55 -5.78 3.16
CA GLY A 121 -28.76 -6.06 4.34
C GLY A 121 -29.66 -6.14 5.57
N TRP A 122 -29.38 -7.09 6.45
CA TRP A 122 -30.14 -7.25 7.69
C TRP A 122 -29.27 -7.68 8.87
N LEU A 123 -29.68 -7.22 10.04
CA LEU A 123 -29.05 -7.49 11.33
C LEU A 123 -29.96 -8.40 12.14
N THR A 124 -29.40 -9.44 12.74
CA THR A 124 -30.09 -10.30 13.70
C THR A 124 -29.45 -10.22 15.09
N ASP A 125 -30.26 -10.44 16.13
CA ASP A 125 -29.75 -10.63 17.50
C ASP A 125 -29.25 -12.06 17.71
N ALA A 126 -28.78 -12.37 18.92
CA ALA A 126 -28.28 -13.69 19.26
C ALA A 126 -29.35 -14.80 19.20
N GLN A 127 -30.63 -14.47 19.13
CA GLN A 127 -31.74 -15.41 18.98
C GLN A 127 -32.22 -15.50 17.52
N GLY A 128 -31.56 -14.80 16.59
CA GLY A 128 -31.93 -14.77 15.17
C GLY A 128 -33.08 -13.80 14.84
N ARG A 129 -33.54 -12.98 15.79
CA ARG A 129 -34.60 -12.00 15.52
C ARG A 129 -34.04 -10.84 14.72
N VAL A 130 -34.73 -10.44 13.66
CA VAL A 130 -34.33 -9.32 12.80
C VAL A 130 -34.48 -8.00 13.57
N LEU A 131 -33.36 -7.32 13.77
CA LEU A 131 -33.27 -6.01 14.41
C LEU A 131 -33.27 -4.86 13.40
N TYR A 132 -32.69 -5.09 12.22
CA TYR A 132 -32.58 -4.10 11.15
C TYR A 132 -32.74 -4.80 9.81
N LYS A 133 -33.41 -4.17 8.85
CA LYS A 133 -33.46 -4.66 7.48
C LYS A 133 -33.60 -3.52 6.50
N LYS A 134 -32.75 -3.48 5.47
CA LYS A 134 -32.80 -2.45 4.44
C LYS A 134 -32.53 -3.01 3.07
N ARG A 135 -33.30 -2.57 2.07
CA ARG A 135 -33.13 -2.97 0.67
C ARG A 135 -33.16 -1.76 -0.27
N TYR A 136 -32.22 -1.74 -1.21
CA TYR A 136 -32.18 -0.85 -2.35
C TYR A 136 -32.54 -1.62 -3.62
N ALA A 137 -33.42 -1.06 -4.45
CA ALA A 137 -33.62 -1.53 -5.81
C ALA A 137 -32.66 -0.81 -6.77
N PHE A 138 -32.11 -1.52 -7.76
CA PHE A 138 -31.18 -0.98 -8.73
C PHE A 138 -31.88 -0.14 -9.82
N THR A 139 -32.46 0.99 -9.42
CA THR A 139 -33.13 1.97 -10.30
C THR A 139 -32.16 2.95 -11.00
N GLY A 140 -30.86 2.80 -10.81
CA GLY A 140 -29.82 3.62 -11.42
C GLY A 140 -28.48 2.88 -11.46
N PRO A 141 -27.38 3.57 -11.84
CA PRO A 141 -26.03 3.02 -11.75
C PRO A 141 -25.76 2.44 -10.35
N ALA A 142 -25.17 1.24 -10.29
CA ALA A 142 -24.84 0.55 -9.04
C ALA A 142 -23.74 -0.50 -9.28
N VAL A 143 -23.03 -0.92 -8.22
CA VAL A 143 -22.24 -2.16 -8.21
C VAL A 143 -23.20 -3.34 -8.17
N LYS A 144 -23.25 -4.16 -9.24
CA LYS A 144 -24.25 -5.23 -9.42
C LYS A 144 -23.66 -6.65 -9.38
N VAL A 145 -22.38 -6.77 -9.10
CA VAL A 145 -21.65 -8.04 -9.04
C VAL A 145 -20.55 -7.94 -7.99
N GLY A 146 -20.10 -9.07 -7.46
CA GLY A 146 -18.94 -9.12 -6.57
C GLY A 146 -18.71 -10.49 -5.98
N LYS A 147 -17.76 -10.57 -5.05
CA LYS A 147 -17.45 -11.74 -4.24
C LYS A 147 -17.92 -11.52 -2.80
N PRO A 148 -18.33 -12.57 -2.07
CA PRO A 148 -18.53 -12.50 -0.62
C PRO A 148 -17.25 -12.03 0.09
N ALA A 149 -17.37 -11.13 1.06
CA ALA A 149 -16.24 -10.65 1.83
C ALA A 149 -16.62 -10.24 3.27
N LEU A 150 -15.65 -10.25 4.17
CA LEU A 150 -15.71 -9.61 5.47
C LEU A 150 -14.93 -8.29 5.43
N ARG A 151 -15.37 -7.29 6.19
CA ARG A 151 -14.66 -6.02 6.32
C ARG A 151 -14.58 -5.59 7.77
N CYS A 152 -13.39 -5.22 8.22
CA CYS A 152 -13.20 -4.61 9.53
C CYS A 152 -12.19 -3.46 9.42
N GLY A 153 -12.45 -2.36 10.10
CA GLY A 153 -11.51 -1.26 10.21
C GLY A 153 -11.80 -0.45 11.47
N GLY A 154 -10.77 -0.02 12.20
CA GLY A 154 -10.93 0.74 13.44
C GLY A 154 -11.48 -0.07 14.64
N PHE A 155 -11.87 -1.34 14.44
CA PHE A 155 -12.24 -2.27 15.51
C PHE A 155 -11.30 -3.48 15.56
N ARG A 156 -11.26 -4.15 16.71
CA ARG A 156 -10.93 -5.56 16.80
C ARG A 156 -12.26 -6.32 16.91
N ALA A 157 -12.63 -7.05 15.86
CA ALA A 157 -13.85 -7.84 15.81
C ALA A 157 -13.53 -9.31 15.59
N GLN A 158 -14.37 -10.19 16.13
CA GLN A 158 -14.34 -11.62 15.88
C GLN A 158 -15.51 -11.98 14.98
N TYR A 159 -15.22 -12.71 13.91
CA TYR A 159 -16.23 -13.29 13.02
C TYR A 159 -16.31 -14.80 13.23
N SER A 160 -17.52 -15.35 13.23
CA SER A 160 -17.81 -16.79 13.35
C SER A 160 -19.03 -17.16 12.51
N ASN A 161 -19.28 -18.46 12.34
CA ASN A 161 -20.42 -18.97 11.56
C ASN A 161 -20.52 -18.31 10.17
N VAL A 162 -19.37 -18.10 9.55
CA VAL A 162 -19.25 -17.45 8.25
C VAL A 162 -19.81 -18.39 7.18
N ARG A 163 -20.76 -17.90 6.40
CA ARG A 163 -21.32 -18.61 5.26
C ARG A 163 -21.41 -17.67 4.07
N ALA A 164 -20.98 -18.17 2.92
CA ALA A 164 -21.12 -17.52 1.64
C ALA A 164 -21.93 -18.43 0.70
N VAL A 165 -22.88 -17.85 -0.03
CA VAL A 165 -23.58 -18.51 -1.14
C VAL A 165 -23.47 -17.60 -2.35
N TYR A 166 -23.09 -18.14 -3.49
CA TYR A 166 -22.91 -17.37 -4.71
C TYR A 166 -23.31 -18.19 -5.92
N SER A 167 -23.89 -17.53 -6.91
CA SER A 167 -24.33 -18.15 -8.16
C SER A 167 -24.40 -17.12 -9.27
N GLU A 168 -24.60 -17.61 -10.51
CA GLU A 168 -24.56 -16.79 -11.72
C GLU A 168 -23.23 -16.02 -11.85
N PRO A 169 -22.11 -16.72 -12.10
CA PRO A 169 -20.82 -16.08 -12.35
C PRO A 169 -20.95 -14.97 -13.42
N ALA A 170 -20.30 -13.85 -13.15
CA ALA A 170 -20.24 -12.71 -14.06
C ALA A 170 -18.83 -12.53 -14.59
N THR A 171 -18.70 -12.46 -15.89
CA THR A 171 -17.49 -11.96 -16.53
C THR A 171 -17.53 -10.44 -16.47
N LEU A 172 -16.52 -9.82 -15.86
CA LEU A 172 -16.32 -8.39 -16.03
C LEU A 172 -15.83 -8.14 -17.44
N ALA A 173 -16.39 -7.13 -18.10
CA ALA A 173 -15.75 -6.60 -19.30
C ALA A 173 -14.33 -6.20 -18.90
N SER A 174 -13.32 -6.88 -19.46
CA SER A 174 -11.96 -6.35 -19.44
C SER A 174 -12.06 -4.98 -20.11
N SER A 175 -11.81 -3.90 -19.38
CA SER A 175 -11.52 -2.64 -20.06
C SER A 175 -10.18 -2.86 -20.73
N GLU A 176 -10.19 -3.29 -22.00
CA GLU A 176 -8.95 -3.33 -22.78
C GLU A 176 -8.31 -1.96 -22.69
N PHE A 177 -7.08 -1.92 -22.22
CA PHE A 177 -6.31 -0.68 -22.22
C PHE A 177 -6.14 -0.25 -23.67
N PRO A 178 -6.25 1.06 -23.97
CA PRO A 178 -6.05 1.52 -25.32
C PRO A 178 -4.64 1.16 -25.79
N PRO A 179 -4.43 0.89 -27.08
CA PRO A 179 -3.13 0.53 -27.62
C PRO A 179 -2.05 1.53 -27.22
N TYR A 180 -0.87 1.03 -26.85
CA TYR A 180 0.26 1.88 -26.51
C TYR A 180 0.78 2.60 -27.75
N THR A 181 0.74 3.94 -27.70
CA THR A 181 1.03 4.82 -28.84
C THR A 181 1.88 6.03 -28.44
N CYS A 182 2.68 5.90 -27.38
CA CYS A 182 3.57 6.99 -26.94
C CYS A 182 4.53 7.38 -28.08
N PRO A 183 4.58 8.67 -28.49
CA PRO A 183 5.38 9.11 -29.63
C PRO A 183 6.85 9.39 -29.26
N SER A 184 7.19 9.45 -27.97
CA SER A 184 8.53 9.77 -27.49
C SER A 184 9.32 8.51 -27.16
N PHE A 185 10.25 8.13 -28.03
CA PHE A 185 11.11 6.97 -27.92
C PHE A 185 12.47 7.24 -28.59
N VAL A 186 13.45 6.38 -28.35
CA VAL A 186 14.77 6.43 -28.97
C VAL A 186 14.82 5.42 -30.12
N ALA A 187 14.75 5.91 -31.36
CA ALA A 187 14.54 5.08 -32.55
C ALA A 187 15.63 4.03 -32.80
N ASP A 188 16.90 4.40 -32.58
CA ASP A 188 18.06 3.51 -32.84
C ASP A 188 18.27 2.48 -31.72
N VAL A 189 17.50 2.59 -30.64
CA VAL A 189 17.51 1.62 -29.55
C VAL A 189 16.35 0.65 -29.75
N LEU A 190 16.66 -0.59 -30.12
CA LEU A 190 15.68 -1.66 -30.30
C LEU A 190 15.92 -2.79 -29.30
N GLY A 191 14.83 -3.31 -28.73
CA GLY A 191 14.79 -4.44 -27.82
C GLY A 191 13.63 -5.36 -28.13
N LYS A 192 13.33 -6.32 -27.24
CA LYS A 192 12.25 -7.29 -27.45
C LYS A 192 10.87 -6.62 -27.39
N ARG A 193 9.94 -7.06 -28.26
CA ARG A 193 8.54 -6.62 -28.23
C ARG A 193 7.74 -7.49 -27.26
N THR A 194 7.81 -7.19 -25.98
CA THR A 194 7.13 -7.98 -24.94
C THR A 194 5.68 -7.57 -24.71
N GLY A 195 5.26 -6.43 -25.26
CA GLY A 195 3.97 -5.80 -24.93
C GLY A 195 3.98 -5.02 -23.61
N PHE A 196 5.11 -4.98 -22.90
CA PHE A 196 5.28 -4.28 -21.63
C PHE A 196 6.61 -3.53 -21.56
N PHE A 197 6.70 -2.53 -20.69
CA PHE A 197 7.99 -1.95 -20.37
C PHE A 197 8.89 -2.97 -19.67
N HIS A 198 10.17 -3.00 -20.04
CA HIS A 198 11.19 -3.86 -19.42
C HIS A 198 12.56 -3.21 -19.56
N VAL A 199 13.60 -3.80 -18.97
CA VAL A 199 14.98 -3.35 -19.10
C VAL A 199 15.81 -4.33 -19.91
N GLU A 200 16.69 -3.80 -20.76
CA GLU A 200 17.69 -4.58 -21.48
C GLU A 200 19.06 -3.90 -21.38
N ARG A 201 20.11 -4.71 -21.22
CA ARG A 201 21.48 -4.22 -21.30
C ARG A 201 21.95 -4.29 -22.75
N ARG A 202 22.44 -3.16 -23.27
CA ARG A 202 23.07 -3.08 -24.60
C ARG A 202 24.48 -2.54 -24.46
N GLY A 203 25.47 -3.42 -24.64
CA GLY A 203 26.86 -3.13 -24.32
C GLY A 203 27.03 -2.84 -22.81
N THR A 204 27.55 -1.66 -22.48
CA THR A 204 27.72 -1.20 -21.09
C THR A 204 26.50 -0.46 -20.55
N VAL A 205 25.53 -0.09 -21.41
CA VAL A 205 24.41 0.78 -21.03
C VAL A 205 23.13 -0.04 -20.80
N TRP A 206 22.43 0.27 -19.72
CA TRP A 206 21.08 -0.23 -19.47
C TRP A 206 20.04 0.69 -20.10
N TRP A 207 19.09 0.11 -20.81
CA TRP A 207 17.97 0.80 -21.44
C TRP A 207 16.66 0.30 -20.87
N ALA A 208 15.71 1.21 -20.62
CA ALA A 208 14.31 0.82 -20.60
C ALA A 208 13.85 0.67 -22.06
N ILE A 209 13.06 -0.38 -22.31
CA ILE A 209 12.47 -0.70 -23.61
C ILE A 209 10.95 -0.64 -23.44
N ASP A 210 10.29 0.04 -24.36
CA ASP A 210 8.83 0.21 -24.36
C ASP A 210 8.10 -1.04 -24.90
N PRO A 211 6.76 -1.13 -24.75
CA PRO A 211 5.97 -2.26 -25.24
C PRO A 211 6.16 -2.64 -26.71
N LEU A 212 6.58 -1.70 -27.55
CA LEU A 212 6.78 -1.87 -28.99
C LEU A 212 8.24 -2.24 -29.33
N GLY A 213 9.08 -2.48 -28.32
CA GLY A 213 10.49 -2.86 -28.48
C GLY A 213 11.39 -1.68 -28.81
N ARG A 214 11.01 -0.44 -28.46
CA ARG A 214 11.78 0.77 -28.75
C ARG A 214 12.42 1.29 -27.47
N GLY A 215 13.60 1.89 -27.57
CA GLY A 215 14.28 2.47 -26.42
C GLY A 215 13.46 3.59 -25.80
N PHE A 216 13.51 3.68 -24.48
CA PHE A 216 12.71 4.62 -23.71
C PHE A 216 13.57 5.26 -22.63
N VAL A 217 13.62 6.59 -22.62
CA VAL A 217 14.18 7.37 -21.52
C VAL A 217 13.01 7.99 -20.77
N PRO A 218 12.75 7.60 -19.51
CA PRO A 218 11.63 8.13 -18.76
C PRO A 218 11.86 9.60 -18.39
N LEU A 219 11.05 10.49 -18.97
CA LEU A 219 11.03 11.92 -18.69
C LEU A 219 9.64 12.27 -18.17
N GLY A 220 9.53 12.62 -16.89
CA GLY A 220 8.25 12.84 -16.27
C GLY A 220 8.21 13.83 -15.11
N VAL A 221 6.99 14.17 -14.72
CA VAL A 221 6.68 15.06 -13.60
C VAL A 221 5.86 14.30 -12.57
N ASP A 222 6.26 14.38 -11.30
CA ASP A 222 5.52 13.81 -10.17
C ASP A 222 4.33 14.71 -9.77
N HIS A 223 3.34 14.15 -9.07
CA HIS A 223 2.25 14.89 -8.42
C HIS A 223 1.37 15.78 -9.33
N VAL A 224 1.23 15.44 -10.61
CA VAL A 224 0.30 16.14 -11.52
C VAL A 224 -1.15 15.84 -11.13
N LYS A 225 -1.78 16.76 -10.40
CA LYS A 225 -3.14 16.61 -9.82
C LYS A 225 -3.95 17.89 -9.93
N PHE A 226 -5.23 17.76 -10.29
CA PHE A 226 -6.18 18.89 -10.35
C PHE A 226 -6.28 19.63 -9.00
N ARG A 227 -6.36 18.91 -7.88
CA ARG A 227 -6.47 19.54 -6.55
C ARG A 227 -5.17 20.11 -6.01
N GLY A 228 -4.01 19.63 -6.50
CA GLY A 228 -2.72 19.91 -5.86
C GLY A 228 -2.64 19.36 -4.43
N HIS A 229 -1.72 19.91 -3.63
CA HIS A 229 -1.51 19.51 -2.23
C HIS A 229 -2.48 20.24 -1.29
N TRP A 230 -2.95 19.52 -0.27
CA TRP A 230 -3.71 20.09 0.83
C TRP A 230 -2.81 20.96 1.70
N CYS A 231 -3.31 22.12 2.13
CA CYS A 231 -2.65 22.96 3.11
C CYS A 231 -3.39 22.85 4.44
N GLU A 232 -2.75 22.24 5.44
CA GLU A 232 -3.35 22.05 6.77
C GLU A 232 -3.72 23.37 7.43
N LYS A 233 -2.82 24.36 7.38
CA LYS A 233 -3.05 25.70 7.96
C LYS A 233 -4.26 26.41 7.36
N LEU A 234 -4.53 26.18 6.07
CA LEU A 234 -5.65 26.80 5.36
C LEU A 234 -6.93 25.97 5.43
N GLY A 235 -6.85 24.66 5.72
CA GLY A 235 -8.01 23.76 5.68
C GLY A 235 -8.57 23.55 4.26
N TYR A 236 -7.78 23.80 3.21
CA TYR A 236 -8.11 23.50 1.81
C TYR A 236 -6.85 23.40 0.92
N ALA A 237 -7.02 23.04 -0.36
CA ALA A 237 -5.95 23.03 -1.36
C ALA A 237 -6.02 24.28 -2.26
N PRO A 238 -5.09 25.25 -2.15
CA PRO A 238 -5.18 26.52 -2.89
C PRO A 238 -5.14 26.36 -4.41
N TYR A 239 -4.31 25.46 -4.93
CA TYR A 239 -4.24 25.17 -6.36
C TYR A 239 -5.56 24.59 -6.88
N GLY A 240 -6.17 23.68 -6.12
CA GLY A 240 -7.49 23.13 -6.44
C GLY A 240 -8.57 24.20 -6.60
N ARG A 241 -8.67 25.15 -5.66
CA ARG A 241 -9.63 26.27 -5.78
C ARG A 241 -9.36 27.17 -6.97
N LYS A 242 -8.08 27.42 -7.30
CA LYS A 242 -7.71 28.17 -8.50
C LYS A 242 -8.14 27.44 -9.77
N ASN A 243 -7.96 26.12 -9.83
CA ASN A 243 -8.41 25.32 -10.97
C ASN A 243 -9.93 25.26 -11.08
N GLU A 244 -10.66 25.12 -9.96
CA GLU A 244 -12.13 25.16 -9.95
C GLU A 244 -12.69 26.48 -10.50
N ARG A 245 -11.94 27.59 -10.39
CA ARG A 245 -12.31 28.89 -10.99
C ARG A 245 -11.87 29.03 -12.45
N LYS A 246 -10.69 28.49 -12.80
CA LYS A 246 -10.11 28.62 -14.14
C LYS A 246 -10.80 27.72 -15.17
N TYR A 247 -11.16 26.51 -14.79
CA TYR A 247 -11.63 25.48 -15.73
C TYR A 247 -13.12 25.22 -15.57
N PRO A 248 -13.86 25.04 -16.67
CA PRO A 248 -15.29 24.71 -16.62
C PRO A 248 -15.54 23.35 -15.95
N ASP A 249 -14.62 22.40 -16.13
CA ASP A 249 -14.64 21.09 -15.50
C ASP A 249 -13.21 20.51 -15.39
N ARG A 250 -13.11 19.34 -14.75
CA ARG A 250 -11.82 18.64 -14.59
C ARG A 250 -11.25 18.13 -15.91
N GLU A 251 -12.10 17.82 -16.89
CA GLU A 251 -11.65 17.26 -18.15
C GLU A 251 -10.99 18.33 -19.04
N ALA A 252 -11.47 19.57 -18.98
CA ALA A 252 -10.78 20.72 -19.57
C ALA A 252 -9.36 20.89 -18.99
N TRP A 253 -9.20 20.76 -17.67
CA TRP A 253 -7.87 20.76 -17.05
C TRP A 253 -7.03 19.56 -17.48
N ASN A 254 -7.61 18.35 -17.52
CA ASN A 254 -6.90 17.15 -17.95
C ASN A 254 -6.38 17.33 -19.39
N ARG A 255 -7.21 17.82 -20.32
CA ARG A 255 -6.83 18.10 -21.72
C ARG A 255 -5.68 19.09 -21.81
N GLU A 256 -5.82 20.27 -21.19
CA GLU A 256 -4.78 21.32 -21.23
C GLU A 256 -3.48 20.82 -20.60
N THR A 257 -3.56 20.09 -19.49
CA THR A 257 -2.39 19.55 -18.78
C THR A 257 -1.63 18.52 -19.62
N ILE A 258 -2.33 17.56 -20.24
CA ILE A 258 -1.70 16.58 -21.13
C ILE A 258 -1.07 17.26 -22.35
N GLN A 259 -1.77 18.23 -22.95
CA GLN A 259 -1.22 18.99 -24.08
C GLN A 259 0.08 19.68 -23.71
N ARG A 260 0.14 20.35 -22.55
CA ARG A 260 1.36 21.01 -22.05
C ARG A 260 2.49 20.01 -21.86
N LEU A 261 2.27 18.95 -21.09
CA LEU A 261 3.30 17.96 -20.79
C LEU A 261 3.90 17.35 -22.08
N ARG A 262 3.04 17.01 -23.05
CA ARG A 262 3.49 16.51 -24.35
C ARG A 262 4.26 17.56 -25.16
N SER A 263 3.79 18.82 -25.19
CA SER A 263 4.50 19.91 -25.88
C SER A 263 5.87 20.22 -25.27
N TRP A 264 6.05 19.93 -23.98
CA TRP A 264 7.33 20.10 -23.27
C TRP A 264 8.26 18.90 -23.43
N GLY A 265 7.84 17.85 -24.15
CA GLY A 265 8.65 16.66 -24.40
C GLY A 265 8.62 15.61 -23.30
N PHE A 266 7.74 15.72 -22.30
CA PHE A 266 7.57 14.65 -21.31
C PHE A 266 6.87 13.45 -21.95
N ASN A 267 7.24 12.25 -21.50
CA ASN A 267 6.68 10.98 -21.97
C ASN A 267 6.14 10.10 -20.83
N LEU A 268 6.29 10.55 -19.58
CA LEU A 268 5.91 9.81 -18.38
C LEU A 268 5.14 10.71 -17.40
N LEU A 269 4.04 10.19 -16.87
CA LEU A 269 3.43 10.67 -15.64
C LEU A 269 4.11 9.99 -14.46
N GLY A 270 4.87 10.77 -13.69
CA GLY A 270 5.66 10.28 -12.57
C GLY A 270 4.80 9.88 -11.36
N GLY A 271 5.48 9.75 -10.23
CA GLY A 271 4.92 9.35 -8.96
C GLY A 271 3.72 10.20 -8.54
N GLY A 272 2.59 9.54 -8.27
CA GLY A 272 1.44 10.19 -7.65
C GLY A 272 0.59 11.05 -8.58
N CYS A 273 0.67 10.89 -9.91
CA CYS A 273 -0.22 11.59 -10.83
C CYS A 273 -1.69 11.09 -10.78
N SER A 274 -2.62 11.95 -11.19
CA SER A 274 -4.06 11.64 -11.29
C SER A 274 -4.35 10.57 -12.34
N ARG A 275 -5.24 9.61 -12.03
CA ARG A 275 -5.60 8.51 -12.95
C ARG A 275 -6.33 8.99 -14.20
N GLU A 276 -7.02 10.13 -14.08
CA GLU A 276 -7.76 10.77 -15.17
C GLU A 276 -6.84 11.28 -16.30
N LEU A 277 -5.52 11.29 -16.06
CA LEU A 277 -4.51 11.65 -17.05
C LEU A 277 -3.93 10.45 -17.80
N PHE A 278 -4.17 9.23 -17.33
CA PHE A 278 -3.56 8.03 -17.89
C PHE A 278 -4.10 7.74 -19.29
N HIS A 279 -3.28 7.05 -20.10
CA HIS A 279 -3.65 6.60 -21.44
C HIS A 279 -3.88 7.74 -22.45
N ARG A 280 -3.22 8.89 -22.25
CA ARG A 280 -3.37 10.10 -23.09
C ARG A 280 -2.08 10.53 -23.78
N GLY A 281 -1.25 9.56 -24.17
CA GLY A 281 0.02 9.80 -24.85
C GLY A 281 1.23 9.93 -23.93
N LEU A 282 1.08 9.61 -22.64
CA LEU A 282 2.16 9.53 -21.65
C LEU A 282 2.05 8.17 -20.95
N ALA A 283 3.17 7.48 -20.75
CA ALA A 283 3.24 6.33 -19.85
C ALA A 283 2.95 6.77 -18.41
N HIS A 284 2.69 5.84 -17.49
CA HIS A 284 2.43 6.19 -16.09
C HIS A 284 3.08 5.25 -15.09
N THR A 285 3.18 5.68 -13.83
CA THR A 285 3.70 4.87 -12.71
C THR A 285 2.66 4.74 -11.60
N ARG A 286 2.82 3.72 -10.75
CA ARG A 286 1.92 3.48 -9.62
C ARG A 286 2.69 3.27 -8.32
N PHE A 287 2.29 3.95 -7.25
CA PHE A 287 2.74 3.64 -5.89
C PHE A 287 1.88 2.54 -5.28
N VAL A 288 2.50 1.43 -4.91
CA VAL A 288 1.87 0.38 -4.11
C VAL A 288 1.73 0.85 -2.66
N GLY A 289 2.78 1.48 -2.12
CA GLY A 289 2.82 2.05 -0.78
C GLY A 289 2.54 0.99 0.27
N ILE A 290 3.41 -0.01 0.40
CA ILE A 290 3.23 -1.11 1.35
C ILE A 290 3.70 -0.67 2.73
N GLY A 291 4.98 -0.33 2.84
CA GLY A 291 5.63 0.02 4.10
C GLY A 291 4.96 1.21 4.78
N GLY A 292 4.80 2.31 4.04
CA GLY A 292 4.16 3.51 4.61
C GLY A 292 2.72 3.27 5.05
N ARG A 293 1.97 2.37 4.40
CA ARG A 293 0.60 2.05 4.81
C ARG A 293 0.55 1.15 6.03
N MET A 294 1.44 0.17 6.10
CA MET A 294 1.53 -0.73 7.24
C MET A 294 1.93 0.01 8.51
N SER A 295 2.96 0.86 8.44
CA SER A 295 3.42 1.62 9.61
C SER A 295 2.33 2.52 10.21
N ASN A 296 1.38 2.99 9.39
CA ASN A 296 0.27 3.82 9.88
C ASN A 296 -0.81 3.04 10.66
N MET A 297 -0.67 1.72 10.80
CA MET A 297 -1.63 0.88 11.53
C MET A 297 -1.36 0.84 13.05
N GLY A 298 -0.20 1.32 13.50
CA GLY A 298 0.16 1.43 14.92
C GLY A 298 1.52 0.82 15.24
N ASP A 299 1.92 0.94 16.51
CA ASP A 299 3.27 0.60 16.98
C ASP A 299 3.71 -0.83 16.63
N GLU A 300 2.79 -1.82 16.71
CA GLU A 300 3.08 -3.22 16.37
C GLU A 300 3.45 -3.45 14.89
N PHE A 301 3.09 -2.50 14.01
CA PHE A 301 3.24 -2.59 12.56
C PHE A 301 4.41 -1.77 12.02
N ASP A 302 5.17 -1.07 12.86
CA ASP A 302 6.33 -0.29 12.44
C ASP A 302 7.61 -0.69 13.21
N ILE A 303 8.77 -0.46 12.59
CA ILE A 303 10.08 -0.46 13.28
C ILE A 303 10.46 0.97 13.63
N THR A 304 10.24 1.91 12.69
CA THR A 304 10.35 3.34 12.96
C THR A 304 9.02 4.03 12.66
N PRO A 305 8.47 4.80 13.61
CA PRO A 305 7.21 5.49 13.40
C PRO A 305 7.35 6.71 12.48
N GLY A 306 6.21 7.24 12.02
CA GLY A 306 6.14 8.51 11.31
C GLY A 306 6.19 9.69 12.28
N GLU A 307 7.36 10.29 12.46
CA GLU A 307 7.58 11.36 13.46
C GLU A 307 7.43 12.79 12.90
N GLY A 308 6.74 12.95 11.75
CA GLY A 308 6.65 14.24 11.07
C GLY A 308 8.00 14.78 10.55
N ARG A 309 9.00 13.92 10.40
CA ARG A 309 10.33 14.22 9.87
C ARG A 309 10.45 13.79 8.39
N PRO A 310 11.43 14.33 7.62
CA PRO A 310 11.75 13.83 6.27
C PRO A 310 12.00 12.31 6.26
N CYS A 311 11.72 11.63 5.14
CA CYS A 311 11.60 10.17 5.02
C CYS A 311 10.40 9.59 5.80
N THR A 312 9.70 8.61 5.22
CA THR A 312 8.55 7.95 5.87
C THR A 312 8.99 6.98 6.97
N ALA A 313 8.03 6.52 7.76
CA ALA A 313 8.17 5.38 8.66
C ALA A 313 8.74 4.13 7.98
N PHE A 314 9.27 3.19 8.75
CA PHE A 314 9.71 1.88 8.27
C PHE A 314 8.79 0.77 8.82
N PRO A 315 8.28 -0.17 7.99
CA PRO A 315 7.34 -1.19 8.43
C PRO A 315 7.99 -2.29 9.29
N ASN A 316 7.20 -2.90 10.16
CA ASN A 316 7.59 -4.14 10.83
C ASN A 316 7.48 -5.33 9.87
N VAL A 317 8.58 -5.59 9.15
CA VAL A 317 8.69 -6.72 8.20
C VAL A 317 8.62 -8.10 8.88
N PHE A 318 8.77 -8.16 10.20
CA PHE A 318 8.69 -9.38 11.01
C PHE A 318 7.30 -9.62 11.61
N HIS A 319 6.37 -8.69 11.42
CA HIS A 319 4.98 -8.91 11.84
C HIS A 319 4.43 -10.15 11.10
N PRO A 320 3.73 -11.07 11.79
CA PRO A 320 3.22 -12.32 11.20
C PRO A 320 2.36 -12.07 9.96
N ASP A 321 1.63 -10.94 9.94
CA ASP A 321 0.77 -10.58 8.83
C ASP A 321 1.43 -9.75 7.72
N PHE A 322 2.73 -9.46 7.78
CA PHE A 322 3.39 -8.62 6.78
C PHE A 322 3.21 -9.16 5.35
N GLU A 323 3.36 -10.47 5.16
CA GLU A 323 3.21 -11.11 3.86
C GLU A 323 1.77 -10.99 3.33
N SER A 324 0.78 -11.36 4.15
CA SER A 324 -0.64 -11.23 3.81
C SER A 324 -1.01 -9.78 3.49
N PHE A 325 -0.43 -8.83 4.22
CA PHE A 325 -0.62 -7.40 3.96
C PHE A 325 -0.01 -6.97 2.62
N CYS A 326 1.19 -7.45 2.27
CA CYS A 326 1.80 -7.21 0.95
C CYS A 326 0.88 -7.68 -0.18
N LEU A 327 0.36 -8.90 -0.08
CA LEU A 327 -0.54 -9.47 -1.09
C LEU A 327 -1.87 -8.70 -1.18
N TYR A 328 -2.45 -8.32 -0.05
CA TYR A 328 -3.64 -7.46 0.00
C TYR A 328 -3.40 -6.13 -0.73
N ARG A 329 -2.28 -5.46 -0.45
CA ARG A 329 -1.92 -4.19 -1.10
C ARG A 329 -1.64 -4.36 -2.60
N ALA A 330 -0.95 -5.43 -2.99
CA ALA A 330 -0.70 -5.76 -4.38
C ALA A 330 -2.01 -5.97 -5.15
N ARG A 331 -2.96 -6.77 -4.64
CA ARG A 331 -4.28 -6.96 -5.26
C ARG A 331 -5.03 -5.66 -5.41
N GLN A 332 -5.04 -4.84 -4.37
CA GLN A 332 -5.76 -3.57 -4.34
C GLN A 332 -5.20 -2.54 -5.34
N VAL A 333 -3.88 -2.48 -5.49
CA VAL A 333 -3.24 -1.42 -6.29
C VAL A 333 -2.85 -1.88 -7.68
N CYS A 334 -2.32 -3.10 -7.82
CA CYS A 334 -1.78 -3.63 -9.08
C CYS A 334 -2.87 -4.30 -9.92
N GLY A 335 -3.81 -5.01 -9.27
CA GLY A 335 -4.90 -5.72 -9.95
C GLY A 335 -5.62 -4.92 -11.06
N PRO A 336 -5.98 -3.65 -10.83
CA PRO A 336 -6.62 -2.81 -11.85
C PRO A 336 -5.74 -2.40 -13.05
N TYR A 337 -4.46 -2.76 -13.08
CA TYR A 337 -3.50 -2.42 -14.15
C TYR A 337 -2.82 -3.65 -14.76
N VAL A 338 -3.23 -4.86 -14.38
CA VAL A 338 -2.74 -6.10 -15.01
C VAL A 338 -3.05 -6.03 -16.50
N GLY A 339 -2.01 -6.13 -17.33
CA GLY A 339 -2.14 -6.03 -18.78
C GLY A 339 -2.10 -4.60 -19.35
N ASP A 340 -1.85 -3.55 -18.55
CA ASP A 340 -1.78 -2.16 -19.02
C ASP A 340 -0.45 -1.84 -19.73
N PRO A 341 -0.38 -1.77 -21.07
CA PRO A 341 0.88 -1.52 -21.75
C PRO A 341 1.42 -0.09 -21.50
N TRP A 342 0.63 0.82 -20.93
CA TRP A 342 1.08 2.16 -20.59
C TRP A 342 1.74 2.27 -19.21
N LEU A 343 1.66 1.23 -18.39
CA LEU A 343 2.26 1.23 -17.06
C LEU A 343 3.77 0.97 -17.17
N PHE A 344 4.56 1.98 -16.83
CA PHE A 344 6.02 1.87 -16.75
C PHE A 344 6.45 0.96 -15.59
N GLY A 345 5.77 1.03 -14.45
CA GLY A 345 6.01 0.12 -13.33
C GLY A 345 5.49 0.60 -11.98
N TYR A 346 5.77 -0.22 -10.97
CA TYR A 346 5.33 -0.02 -9.60
C TYR A 346 6.48 0.45 -8.69
N PHE A 347 6.30 1.60 -8.05
CA PHE A 347 7.08 1.97 -6.87
C PHE A 347 6.54 1.21 -5.65
N LEU A 348 7.41 0.53 -4.91
CA LEU A 348 7.04 -0.19 -3.69
C LEU A 348 6.60 0.81 -2.60
N ASP A 349 7.42 1.83 -2.37
CA ASP A 349 7.22 2.91 -1.41
C ASP A 349 8.02 4.16 -1.85
N ASN A 350 8.09 5.18 -0.99
CA ASN A 350 8.90 6.38 -1.20
C ASN A 350 9.64 6.73 0.08
N GLU A 351 10.97 6.81 0.02
CA GLU A 351 11.83 7.32 1.11
C GLU A 351 11.56 6.66 2.47
N LEU A 352 11.43 5.33 2.53
CA LEU A 352 11.37 4.63 3.82
C LEU A 352 12.62 4.96 4.66
N ALA A 353 12.48 5.01 5.99
CA ALA A 353 13.59 5.25 6.92
C ALA A 353 14.53 4.04 7.04
N TRP A 354 15.21 3.67 5.94
CA TRP A 354 16.18 2.58 5.84
C TRP A 354 17.37 2.71 6.80
N TRP A 355 17.69 3.94 7.19
CA TRP A 355 18.72 4.27 8.17
C TRP A 355 18.23 4.19 9.62
N GLY A 356 16.96 3.81 9.85
CA GLY A 356 16.39 3.59 11.18
C GLY A 356 16.42 4.79 12.13
N ARG A 357 16.63 5.99 11.60
CA ARG A 357 16.88 7.22 12.37
C ARG A 357 18.26 7.30 13.07
N GLY A 358 19.23 6.50 12.65
CA GLY A 358 20.62 6.49 13.13
C GLY A 358 21.65 6.24 12.01
N ASP A 359 22.71 5.49 12.28
CA ASP A 359 23.71 5.17 11.25
C ASP A 359 23.14 4.25 10.15
N LEU A 360 23.64 4.40 8.91
CA LEU A 360 23.14 3.64 7.75
C LEU A 360 23.16 2.12 7.96
N ASP A 361 24.21 1.61 8.61
CA ASP A 361 24.43 0.17 8.79
C ASP A 361 23.78 -0.39 10.05
N THR A 362 23.44 0.44 11.05
CA THR A 362 23.02 -0.03 12.37
C THR A 362 21.70 0.54 12.87
N GLY A 363 21.22 1.65 12.31
CA GLY A 363 20.12 2.40 12.88
C GLY A 363 18.81 1.61 12.94
N LEU A 364 18.51 0.73 11.98
CA LEU A 364 17.31 -0.11 12.05
C LEU A 364 17.40 -1.18 13.14
N PHE A 365 18.60 -1.70 13.42
CA PHE A 365 18.82 -2.58 14.57
C PHE A 365 18.51 -1.83 15.87
N ASP A 366 19.04 -0.62 16.01
CA ASP A 366 18.87 0.22 17.20
C ASP A 366 17.42 0.68 17.37
N ALA A 367 16.69 0.93 16.27
CA ALA A 367 15.26 1.19 16.29
C ALA A 367 14.46 -0.02 16.79
N VAL A 368 14.79 -1.24 16.33
CA VAL A 368 14.16 -2.47 16.83
C VAL A 368 14.46 -2.68 18.31
N MET A 369 15.65 -2.33 18.78
CA MET A 369 16.00 -2.46 20.20
C MET A 369 15.11 -1.63 21.12
N LYS A 370 14.59 -0.49 20.67
CA LYS A 370 13.68 0.36 21.46
C LYS A 370 12.23 -0.17 21.52
N LYS A 371 11.89 -1.21 20.76
CA LYS A 371 10.55 -1.80 20.76
C LYS A 371 10.37 -2.71 21.98
N SER A 372 9.12 -2.82 22.43
CA SER A 372 8.76 -3.65 23.59
C SER A 372 9.12 -5.13 23.40
N ALA A 373 9.29 -5.87 24.50
CA ALA A 373 9.63 -7.29 24.49
C ALA A 373 8.66 -8.17 23.69
N THR A 374 7.39 -7.76 23.60
CA THR A 374 6.34 -8.49 22.86
C THR A 374 6.26 -8.09 21.38
N HIS A 375 6.99 -7.07 20.95
CA HIS A 375 6.99 -6.61 19.57
C HIS A 375 7.64 -7.65 18.64
N PRO A 376 7.03 -8.02 17.50
CA PRO A 376 7.54 -9.10 16.65
C PRO A 376 8.95 -8.84 16.13
N ALA A 377 9.30 -7.59 15.83
CA ALA A 377 10.65 -7.22 15.41
C ALA A 377 11.68 -7.46 16.51
N LYS A 378 11.35 -7.15 17.77
CA LYS A 378 12.22 -7.35 18.93
C LYS A 378 12.48 -8.83 19.17
N GLN A 379 11.43 -9.65 19.06
CA GLN A 379 11.54 -11.10 19.12
C GLN A 379 12.36 -11.69 17.96
N ALA A 380 12.21 -11.14 16.75
CA ALA A 380 13.00 -11.54 15.59
C ALA A 380 14.49 -11.20 15.78
N LEU A 381 14.81 -10.03 16.34
CA LEU A 381 16.17 -9.66 16.65
C LEU A 381 16.82 -10.58 17.69
N ARG A 382 16.10 -10.90 18.77
CA ARG A 382 16.55 -11.91 19.74
C ARG A 382 16.86 -13.24 19.06
N ARG A 383 15.93 -13.75 18.23
CA ARG A 383 16.12 -15.03 17.51
C ARG A 383 17.32 -14.97 16.58
N PHE A 384 17.47 -13.88 15.82
CA PHE A 384 18.60 -13.67 14.93
C PHE A 384 19.94 -13.78 15.66
N LEU A 385 20.11 -13.10 16.81
CA LEU A 385 21.34 -13.20 17.59
C LEU A 385 21.53 -14.61 18.17
N ALA A 386 20.47 -15.24 18.68
CA ALA A 386 20.56 -16.60 19.20
C ALA A 386 20.99 -17.60 18.10
N GLU A 387 20.37 -17.56 16.93
CA GLU A 387 20.68 -18.44 15.79
C GLU A 387 22.12 -18.22 15.30
N ARG A 388 22.55 -16.95 15.17
CA ARG A 388 23.89 -16.60 14.72
C ARG A 388 25.01 -17.17 15.59
N TYR A 389 24.75 -17.31 16.89
CA TYR A 389 25.71 -17.86 17.87
C TYR A 389 25.34 -19.29 18.32
N GLY A 390 24.46 -19.97 17.59
CA GLY A 390 24.09 -21.37 17.85
C GLY A 390 23.43 -21.61 19.21
N GLY A 391 22.71 -20.61 19.74
CA GLY A 391 22.08 -20.64 21.06
C GLY A 391 23.04 -20.50 22.24
N ASP A 392 24.34 -20.32 22.01
CA ASP A 392 25.36 -20.23 23.05
C ASP A 392 25.63 -18.76 23.43
N ILE A 393 25.08 -18.33 24.57
CA ILE A 393 25.26 -16.96 25.09
C ILE A 393 26.72 -16.64 25.42
N ARG A 394 27.54 -17.65 25.78
CA ARG A 394 28.96 -17.44 26.08
C ARG A 394 29.74 -17.14 24.81
N LYS A 395 29.40 -17.76 23.67
CA LYS A 395 29.97 -17.41 22.36
C LYS A 395 29.62 -15.98 21.98
N PHE A 396 28.36 -15.57 22.14
CA PHE A 396 27.94 -14.19 21.92
C PHE A 396 28.73 -13.20 22.79
N ASN A 397 28.77 -13.43 24.10
CA ASN A 397 29.46 -12.54 25.05
C ASN A 397 30.95 -12.40 24.72
N ARG A 398 31.64 -13.50 24.37
CA ARG A 398 33.05 -13.45 23.94
C ARG A 398 33.22 -12.67 22.64
N ALA A 399 32.36 -12.89 21.65
CA ALA A 399 32.46 -12.26 20.33
C ALA A 399 32.19 -10.75 20.40
N TRP A 400 31.13 -10.36 21.11
CA TRP A 400 30.75 -8.95 21.26
C TRP A 400 31.59 -8.23 22.33
N GLY A 401 32.21 -8.94 23.27
CA GLY A 401 32.73 -8.32 24.49
C GLY A 401 31.59 -7.78 25.36
N ALA A 402 30.53 -8.57 25.50
CA ALA A 402 29.31 -8.25 26.24
C ALA A 402 29.14 -9.18 27.46
N ALA A 403 28.19 -8.86 28.33
CA ALA A 403 27.84 -9.66 29.50
C ALA A 403 26.31 -9.79 29.63
N LEU A 404 25.72 -10.61 28.75
CA LEU A 404 24.32 -11.04 28.85
C LEU A 404 24.25 -12.39 29.58
N GLU A 405 23.22 -12.60 30.41
CA GLU A 405 23.00 -13.90 31.06
C GLU A 405 22.33 -14.87 30.09
N SER A 406 21.45 -14.36 29.23
CA SER A 406 20.78 -15.11 28.18
C SER A 406 20.38 -14.23 26.99
N PHE A 407 20.01 -14.83 25.86
CA PHE A 407 19.43 -14.07 24.76
C PHE A 407 18.09 -13.43 25.12
N ASP A 408 17.37 -13.91 26.15
CA ASP A 408 16.15 -13.27 26.64
C ASP A 408 16.40 -11.86 27.19
N ASP A 409 17.63 -11.55 27.60
CA ASP A 409 17.99 -10.21 28.07
C ASP A 409 17.96 -9.16 26.95
N VAL A 410 18.13 -9.58 25.69
CA VAL A 410 17.96 -8.69 24.54
C VAL A 410 16.56 -8.07 24.54
N SER A 411 15.53 -8.87 24.85
CA SER A 411 14.13 -8.43 24.90
C SER A 411 13.83 -7.43 26.02
N LYS A 412 14.67 -7.39 27.07
CA LYS A 412 14.47 -6.56 28.28
C LYS A 412 15.21 -5.21 28.23
N ARG A 413 16.02 -4.98 27.20
CA ARG A 413 16.89 -3.79 27.10
C ARG A 413 16.51 -2.94 25.90
N ASP A 414 16.66 -1.62 26.00
CA ASP A 414 16.44 -0.70 24.87
C ASP A 414 17.68 -0.51 23.99
N ALA A 415 18.83 -1.03 24.43
CA ALA A 415 20.08 -1.05 23.70
C ALA A 415 20.97 -2.21 24.18
N ILE A 416 21.87 -2.68 23.30
CA ILE A 416 22.97 -3.56 23.64
C ILE A 416 24.24 -3.07 22.97
N SER A 417 25.35 -3.19 23.68
CA SER A 417 26.69 -2.83 23.24
C SER A 417 27.68 -3.92 23.67
N GLY A 418 28.92 -3.81 23.19
CA GLY A 418 30.01 -4.67 23.57
C GLY A 418 31.34 -4.00 23.25
N SER A 419 32.43 -4.42 23.90
CA SER A 419 33.75 -3.82 23.70
C SER A 419 34.37 -4.11 22.33
N ASN A 420 33.88 -5.13 21.61
CA ASN A 420 34.32 -5.44 20.25
C ASN A 420 33.44 -4.74 19.20
N ALA A 421 33.74 -3.47 18.94
CA ALA A 421 32.94 -2.62 18.05
C ALA A 421 32.77 -3.16 16.62
N SER A 422 33.78 -3.85 16.06
CA SER A 422 33.72 -4.37 14.69
C SER A 422 32.72 -5.52 14.57
N THR A 423 32.72 -6.47 15.53
CA THR A 423 31.74 -7.56 15.57
C THR A 423 30.33 -7.05 15.84
N VAL A 424 30.18 -6.07 16.75
CA VAL A 424 28.89 -5.41 17.00
C VAL A 424 28.34 -4.80 15.70
N ALA A 425 29.15 -3.98 15.00
CA ALA A 425 28.74 -3.34 13.76
C ALA A 425 28.38 -4.36 12.66
N ALA A 426 29.19 -5.40 12.48
CA ALA A 426 28.96 -6.45 11.49
C ALA A 426 27.65 -7.22 11.72
N ASP A 427 27.31 -7.51 12.97
CA ASP A 427 26.08 -8.21 13.32
C ASP A 427 24.85 -7.32 13.16
N LYS A 428 24.95 -6.04 13.55
CA LYS A 428 23.89 -5.05 13.31
C LYS A 428 23.61 -4.89 11.81
N LYS A 429 24.66 -4.78 10.99
CA LYS A 429 24.57 -4.72 9.52
C LYS A 429 23.99 -6.00 8.91
N SER A 430 24.36 -7.17 9.45
CA SER A 430 23.77 -8.45 9.02
C SER A 430 22.26 -8.52 9.33
N PHE A 431 21.82 -7.93 10.44
CA PHE A 431 20.38 -7.82 10.73
C PHE A 431 19.66 -6.84 9.79
N LEU A 432 20.31 -5.73 9.40
CA LEU A 432 19.82 -4.85 8.35
C LEU A 432 19.66 -5.60 7.02
N ALA A 433 20.62 -6.43 6.64
CA ALA A 433 20.53 -7.26 5.43
C ALA A 433 19.31 -8.20 5.48
N LEU A 434 19.02 -8.81 6.64
CA LEU A 434 17.83 -9.63 6.84
C LEU A 434 16.53 -8.82 6.69
N ILE A 435 16.48 -7.60 7.24
CA ILE A 435 15.33 -6.69 7.09
C ILE A 435 15.11 -6.37 5.61
N ALA A 436 16.17 -5.98 4.90
CA ALA A 436 16.11 -5.60 3.49
C ALA A 436 15.68 -6.77 2.59
N ASP A 437 16.29 -7.95 2.76
CA ASP A 437 15.89 -9.17 2.04
C ASP A 437 14.42 -9.49 2.24
N ARG A 438 13.95 -9.46 3.49
CA ARG A 438 12.56 -9.76 3.82
C ARG A 438 11.59 -8.74 3.23
N TYR A 439 11.89 -7.45 3.31
CA TYR A 439 11.08 -6.39 2.70
C TYR A 439 10.96 -6.59 1.19
N PHE A 440 12.09 -6.64 0.48
CA PHE A 440 12.07 -6.68 -0.98
C PHE A 440 11.52 -8.01 -1.49
N ARG A 441 11.90 -9.16 -0.93
CA ARG A 441 11.38 -10.47 -1.35
C ARG A 441 9.87 -10.57 -1.22
N LEU A 442 9.29 -10.14 -0.09
CA LEU A 442 7.86 -10.32 0.17
C LEU A 442 7.00 -9.32 -0.61
N THR A 443 7.46 -8.08 -0.75
CA THR A 443 6.76 -7.05 -1.52
C THR A 443 6.75 -7.38 -3.02
N THR A 444 7.89 -7.80 -3.58
CA THR A 444 7.96 -8.17 -5.01
C THR A 444 7.25 -9.46 -5.32
N ARG A 445 7.36 -10.50 -4.45
CA ARG A 445 6.58 -11.73 -4.60
C ARG A 445 5.08 -11.44 -4.64
N ALA A 446 4.58 -10.63 -3.72
CA ALA A 446 3.17 -10.25 -3.67
C ALA A 446 2.70 -9.54 -4.96
N ILE A 447 3.51 -8.64 -5.51
CA ILE A 447 3.20 -7.98 -6.78
C ILE A 447 3.23 -8.98 -7.92
N ARG A 448 4.28 -9.80 -8.06
CA ARG A 448 4.41 -10.79 -9.14
C ARG A 448 3.32 -11.86 -9.12
N THR A 449 2.77 -12.19 -7.95
CA THR A 449 1.57 -13.06 -7.84
C THR A 449 0.33 -12.44 -8.48
N VAL A 450 0.20 -11.12 -8.48
CA VAL A 450 -0.96 -10.40 -9.03
C VAL A 450 -0.70 -9.94 -10.47
N ASP A 451 0.51 -9.45 -10.73
CA ASP A 451 0.94 -8.82 -11.96
C ASP A 451 2.38 -9.26 -12.28
N PRO A 452 2.55 -10.33 -13.09
CA PRO A 452 3.87 -10.86 -13.41
C PRO A 452 4.61 -9.99 -14.44
N SER A 453 3.92 -9.11 -15.17
CA SER A 453 4.46 -8.45 -16.36
C SER A 453 5.17 -7.12 -16.08
N HIS A 454 4.66 -6.30 -15.18
CA HIS A 454 5.17 -4.94 -14.99
C HIS A 454 6.42 -4.85 -14.10
N MET A 455 7.25 -3.83 -14.37
CA MET A 455 8.49 -3.61 -13.63
C MET A 455 8.25 -3.16 -12.18
N ILE A 456 9.17 -3.55 -11.31
CA ILE A 456 9.33 -3.09 -9.93
C ILE A 456 10.42 -2.01 -9.89
N LEU A 457 10.05 -0.82 -9.43
CA LEU A 457 10.87 0.40 -9.49
C LEU A 457 11.55 0.73 -8.15
N GLY A 458 11.58 -0.19 -7.19
CA GLY A 458 12.18 0.02 -5.87
C GLY A 458 11.42 1.03 -5.00
N CYS A 459 12.16 1.74 -4.13
CA CYS A 459 11.59 2.52 -3.01
C CYS A 459 11.96 4.01 -2.99
N ARG A 460 12.50 4.56 -4.09
CA ARG A 460 12.89 5.98 -4.20
C ARG A 460 13.71 6.45 -3.00
N PHE A 461 14.93 5.92 -2.88
CA PHE A 461 15.82 6.19 -1.75
C PHE A 461 16.19 7.67 -1.66
N ALA A 462 15.95 8.30 -0.50
CA ALA A 462 16.25 9.71 -0.28
C ALA A 462 17.76 9.98 -0.39
N GLY A 463 18.15 10.87 -1.30
CA GLY A 463 19.55 11.26 -1.54
C GLY A 463 20.48 10.15 -2.03
N GLY A 464 19.95 8.96 -2.35
CA GLY A 464 20.79 7.77 -2.57
C GLY A 464 21.49 7.28 -1.29
N HIS A 465 20.97 7.62 -0.11
CA HIS A 465 21.55 7.20 1.16
C HIS A 465 20.94 5.88 1.64
N ALA A 466 21.61 4.77 1.33
CA ALA A 466 21.33 3.46 1.91
C ALA A 466 22.62 2.64 2.04
N SER A 467 22.60 1.67 2.95
CA SER A 467 23.68 0.70 3.12
C SER A 467 23.84 -0.19 1.87
N ASP A 468 25.06 -0.64 1.59
CA ASP A 468 25.37 -1.61 0.53
C ASP A 468 24.52 -2.88 0.60
N VAL A 469 24.23 -3.41 1.79
CA VAL A 469 23.38 -4.60 1.95
C VAL A 469 21.92 -4.32 1.56
N VAL A 470 21.47 -3.07 1.65
CA VAL A 470 20.14 -2.65 1.18
C VAL A 470 20.15 -2.55 -0.35
N TRP A 471 21.22 -2.04 -0.95
CA TRP A 471 21.38 -2.02 -2.41
C TRP A 471 21.44 -3.42 -3.00
N GLN A 472 22.20 -4.33 -2.39
CA GLN A 472 22.28 -5.74 -2.80
C GLN A 472 20.91 -6.43 -2.72
N ALA A 473 20.11 -6.14 -1.68
CA ALA A 473 18.74 -6.65 -1.59
C ALA A 473 17.85 -6.05 -2.69
N ALA A 474 17.87 -4.72 -2.88
CA ALA A 474 17.08 -4.05 -3.91
C ALA A 474 17.40 -4.59 -5.31
N GLY A 475 18.69 -4.74 -5.64
CA GLY A 475 19.15 -5.24 -6.95
C GLY A 475 18.81 -6.71 -7.23
N ARG A 476 18.55 -7.52 -6.19
CA ARG A 476 18.08 -8.91 -6.37
C ARG A 476 16.59 -8.99 -6.76
N TYR A 477 15.80 -7.97 -6.43
CA TYR A 477 14.33 -8.07 -6.50
C TYR A 477 13.67 -6.99 -7.37
N CYS A 478 14.32 -5.85 -7.61
CA CYS A 478 13.78 -4.76 -8.43
C CYS A 478 14.36 -4.81 -9.84
N ASP A 479 13.55 -4.46 -10.85
CA ASP A 479 14.02 -4.29 -12.22
C ASP A 479 14.78 -2.96 -12.38
N ILE A 480 14.34 -1.92 -11.66
CA ILE A 480 14.99 -0.61 -11.61
C ILE A 480 15.10 -0.17 -10.15
N ILE A 481 16.29 0.29 -9.76
CA ILE A 481 16.51 0.97 -8.47
C ILE A 481 16.33 2.47 -8.68
N THR A 482 15.49 3.10 -7.84
CA THR A 482 15.21 4.53 -7.93
C THR A 482 15.64 5.29 -6.68
N LEU A 483 16.10 6.51 -6.87
CA LEU A 483 16.54 7.44 -5.82
C LEU A 483 15.96 8.83 -6.06
N ASN A 484 15.72 9.56 -4.98
CA ASN A 484 15.33 10.97 -5.04
C ASN A 484 16.57 11.82 -4.79
N TYR A 485 17.05 12.54 -5.81
CA TYR A 485 18.25 13.35 -5.70
C TYR A 485 17.95 14.83 -5.93
N TYR A 486 18.36 15.67 -4.98
CA TYR A 486 18.17 17.13 -5.04
C TYR A 486 19.54 17.83 -5.12
N GLY A 487 20.34 17.44 -6.09
CA GLY A 487 21.61 18.07 -6.43
C GLY A 487 21.46 19.25 -7.38
N SER A 488 22.58 19.69 -7.95
CA SER A 488 22.60 20.64 -9.06
C SER A 488 23.26 20.00 -10.27
N VAL A 489 22.93 20.48 -11.46
CA VAL A 489 23.60 20.09 -12.70
C VAL A 489 24.25 21.32 -13.28
N ASP A 490 25.54 21.22 -13.60
CA ASP A 490 26.25 22.22 -14.40
C ASP A 490 26.17 21.78 -15.86
N LEU A 491 25.27 22.41 -16.63
CA LEU A 491 25.06 22.09 -18.04
C LEU A 491 26.24 22.50 -18.93
N ASN A 492 27.05 23.50 -18.51
CA ASN A 492 28.23 23.90 -19.30
C ASN A 492 29.35 22.88 -19.16
N ARG A 493 29.43 22.22 -18.01
CA ARG A 493 30.43 21.18 -17.72
C ARG A 493 29.90 19.76 -17.93
N GLU A 494 28.60 19.62 -18.17
CA GLU A 494 27.88 18.34 -18.23
C GLU A 494 28.09 17.48 -16.97
N LEU A 495 28.09 18.12 -15.78
CA LEU A 495 28.34 17.47 -14.50
C LEU A 495 27.13 17.52 -13.59
N ALA A 496 26.79 16.39 -12.97
CA ALA A 496 25.92 16.35 -11.82
C ALA A 496 26.73 16.57 -10.53
N LEU A 497 26.21 17.38 -9.62
CA LEU A 497 26.91 17.82 -8.41
C LEU A 497 26.18 17.38 -7.15
N GLY A 498 27.00 17.05 -6.13
CA GLY A 498 26.61 16.49 -4.85
C GLY A 498 25.61 17.30 -4.01
N GLY A 499 25.54 18.61 -4.25
CA GLY A 499 24.86 19.56 -3.38
C GLY A 499 24.04 20.61 -4.12
N THR A 500 23.15 21.27 -3.39
CA THR A 500 22.25 22.31 -3.89
C THR A 500 22.95 23.64 -4.23
N ARG A 501 24.22 23.81 -3.84
CA ARG A 501 25.02 25.02 -4.09
C ARG A 501 26.21 24.71 -5.00
N ALA A 502 26.04 24.94 -6.30
CA ALA A 502 27.00 24.63 -7.37
C ALA A 502 28.46 25.10 -7.11
N ARG A 503 28.67 26.20 -6.37
CA ARG A 503 30.02 26.75 -6.11
C ARG A 503 30.83 26.00 -5.04
N LYS A 504 30.23 25.07 -4.29
CA LYS A 504 30.89 24.32 -3.20
C LYS A 504 30.65 22.81 -3.26
N SER A 505 30.01 22.31 -4.31
CA SER A 505 29.63 20.91 -4.45
C SER A 505 30.64 20.19 -5.33
N GLU A 506 31.16 19.07 -4.83
CA GLU A 506 31.96 18.13 -5.61
C GLU A 506 31.08 17.46 -6.69
N PRO A 507 31.69 17.01 -7.81
CA PRO A 507 31.01 16.10 -8.73
C PRO A 507 30.39 14.96 -7.96
N LEU A 508 29.19 14.54 -8.36
CA LEU A 508 28.63 13.28 -7.88
C LEU A 508 29.66 12.19 -8.15
N PRO A 509 30.21 11.53 -7.10
CA PRO A 509 31.01 10.33 -7.34
C PRO A 509 30.12 9.34 -8.09
N ASP A 510 30.70 8.52 -8.96
CA ASP A 510 29.95 7.42 -9.55
C ASP A 510 29.39 6.59 -8.39
N VAL A 511 28.08 6.71 -8.15
CA VAL A 511 27.40 6.13 -6.98
C VAL A 511 27.37 4.59 -7.07
N PHE A 512 27.95 4.02 -8.14
CA PHE A 512 27.86 2.63 -8.53
C PHE A 512 29.21 1.99 -8.93
N GLU A 513 30.36 2.58 -8.57
CA GLU A 513 31.65 1.85 -8.66
C GLU A 513 31.81 0.80 -7.55
#